data_AF-A0A7M3LRW1-F1
#
_entry.id   AF-A0A7M3LRW1-F1
#
_cell.length_a   1.000
_cell.length_b   1.000
_cell.length_c   1.000
_cell.angle_alpha   90.00
_cell.angle_beta   90.00
_cell.angle_gamma   90.00
#
_symmetry.space_group_name_H-M   'P 1'
#
loop_
_entity.id
_entity.type
_entity.pdbx_description
1 polymer ?
#
loop_
_entity_poly.entity_id
_entity_poly.type
_entity_poly.pdbx_seq_one_letter_code
_entity_poly.pdbx_strand_id
1 'polypeptide(L)'
;MPRKRPGRVRTKNTNRREALKLSSMAPEDFNVRPGEVKSIACPDCRTWRRIMGDTVLKIREHCISDKVAEGGKHERCPGTDQVVIIDIDVQRWHARQNRLLRDAMPQENRRAAQQFYKPIPGPAAPVSRIKAEITLETARQSYLAHRRGCTLCVKGQHCTDGGLLARRYVLALNQEPARREALKEQERQERRTMRKQTATAVRRAQWAKHGGEEVETANNRCAERIAGSLSEFRGPELPLAPQDPEGHDRRQAELGKEYAARTSASAV
;
A
#
# COMPACT_ATOMS: atom_id res chain seq x y z
N MET A 1 -12.82 26.38 -32.61
CA MET A 1 -12.57 24.92 -32.48
C MET A 1 -13.27 24.20 -33.62
N PRO A 2 -12.59 23.60 -34.60
CA PRO A 2 -13.27 22.90 -35.69
C PRO A 2 -14.05 21.72 -35.12
N ARG A 3 -15.39 21.76 -35.27
CA ARG A 3 -16.28 20.65 -34.88
C ARG A 3 -15.90 19.43 -35.71
N LYS A 4 -15.30 18.42 -35.07
CA LYS A 4 -15.07 17.10 -35.70
C LYS A 4 -16.44 16.56 -36.11
N ARG A 5 -16.66 16.43 -37.42
CA ARG A 5 -17.90 15.86 -37.96
C ARG A 5 -18.07 14.44 -37.39
N PRO A 6 -19.24 14.08 -36.83
CA PRO A 6 -19.54 12.70 -36.51
C PRO A 6 -19.33 11.89 -37.79
N GLY A 7 -18.48 10.88 -37.74
CA GLY A 7 -18.23 10.04 -38.90
C GLY A 7 -19.54 9.39 -39.30
N ARG A 8 -20.07 9.75 -40.48
CA ARG A 8 -21.29 9.15 -41.01
C ARG A 8 -21.02 7.67 -41.27
N VAL A 9 -21.90 6.80 -40.81
CA VAL A 9 -21.90 5.38 -41.23
C VAL A 9 -22.16 5.37 -42.72
N ARG A 10 -21.10 5.16 -43.51
CA ARG A 10 -21.15 5.25 -44.98
C ARG A 10 -21.83 4.03 -45.61
N THR A 11 -21.92 2.92 -44.89
CA THR A 11 -22.38 1.63 -45.41
C THR A 11 -23.54 1.07 -44.58
N LYS A 12 -24.64 0.73 -45.27
CA LYS A 12 -25.75 -0.03 -44.66
C LYS A 12 -25.30 -1.45 -44.26
N ASN A 13 -24.25 -1.96 -44.90
CA ASN A 13 -23.76 -3.31 -44.70
C ASN A 13 -23.33 -3.57 -43.24
N THR A 14 -23.60 -4.78 -42.78
CA THR A 14 -23.23 -5.30 -41.45
C THR A 14 -22.63 -6.66 -41.66
N ASN A 15 -21.74 -7.09 -40.76
CA ASN A 15 -21.09 -8.39 -40.83
C ASN A 15 -22.03 -9.60 -40.55
N ARG A 16 -23.35 -9.37 -40.44
CA ARG A 16 -24.40 -10.39 -40.21
C ARG A 16 -24.25 -11.24 -38.94
N ARG A 17 -23.20 -11.03 -38.16
CA ARG A 17 -23.02 -11.58 -36.81
C ARG A 17 -24.08 -11.06 -35.86
N GLU A 18 -24.30 -11.81 -34.79
CA GLU A 18 -25.14 -11.37 -33.69
C GLU A 18 -24.65 -10.01 -33.15
N ALA A 19 -25.61 -9.19 -32.78
CA ALA A 19 -25.34 -7.87 -32.25
C ALA A 19 -24.65 -7.98 -30.88
N LEU A 20 -23.52 -7.28 -30.74
CA LEU A 20 -22.71 -7.29 -29.54
C LEU A 20 -23.39 -6.43 -28.47
N LYS A 21 -23.85 -7.08 -27.40
CA LYS A 21 -24.42 -6.42 -26.22
C LYS A 21 -23.29 -5.91 -25.32
N LEU A 22 -23.43 -4.69 -24.81
CA LEU A 22 -22.43 -4.16 -23.87
C LEU A 22 -22.53 -4.81 -22.50
N SER A 23 -23.69 -5.35 -22.13
CA SER A 23 -23.87 -6.08 -20.86
C SER A 23 -23.05 -7.37 -20.78
N SER A 24 -22.72 -7.99 -21.92
CA SER A 24 -21.90 -9.21 -21.97
C SER A 24 -20.39 -8.94 -21.97
N MET A 25 -19.97 -7.67 -22.02
CA MET A 25 -18.56 -7.28 -22.06
C MET A 25 -18.10 -6.73 -20.71
N ALA A 26 -16.79 -6.81 -20.46
CA ALA A 26 -16.21 -6.18 -19.29
C ALA A 26 -16.40 -4.66 -19.37
N PRO A 27 -16.76 -3.97 -18.26
CA PRO A 27 -16.95 -2.52 -18.25
C PRO A 27 -15.73 -1.70 -18.69
N GLU A 28 -14.54 -2.31 -18.66
CA GLU A 28 -13.26 -1.73 -19.05
C GLU A 28 -13.01 -1.80 -20.56
N ASP A 29 -13.75 -2.64 -21.29
CA ASP A 29 -13.57 -2.90 -22.72
C ASP A 29 -14.41 -1.98 -23.62
N PHE A 30 -15.11 -1.00 -23.04
CA PHE A 30 -15.88 -0.03 -23.81
C PHE A 30 -15.95 1.32 -23.12
N ASN A 31 -16.12 2.38 -23.91
CA ASN A 31 -16.41 3.73 -23.46
C ASN A 31 -17.69 4.22 -24.13
N VAL A 32 -18.73 4.46 -23.33
CA VAL A 32 -20.01 5.04 -23.77
C VAL A 32 -20.35 6.32 -23.00
N ARG A 33 -19.34 7.00 -22.44
CA ARG A 33 -19.53 8.23 -21.66
C ARG A 33 -20.21 9.33 -22.51
N PRO A 34 -21.26 9.99 -21.99
CA PRO A 34 -21.90 11.11 -22.69
C PRO A 34 -20.89 12.24 -22.97
N GLY A 35 -20.91 12.78 -24.19
CA GLY A 35 -19.99 13.84 -24.62
C GLY A 35 -18.63 13.37 -25.12
N GLU A 36 -18.28 12.10 -24.93
CA GLU A 36 -17.05 11.49 -25.46
C GLU A 36 -17.30 10.64 -26.70
N VAL A 37 -16.22 10.30 -27.41
CA VAL A 37 -16.31 9.41 -28.58
C VAL A 37 -16.54 7.99 -28.11
N LYS A 38 -17.69 7.42 -28.47
CA LYS A 38 -18.01 6.02 -28.16
C LYS A 38 -16.96 5.09 -28.75
N SER A 39 -16.36 4.23 -27.93
CA SER A 39 -15.33 3.28 -28.35
C SER A 39 -15.50 1.92 -27.67
N ILE A 40 -14.94 0.89 -28.28
CA ILE A 40 -15.06 -0.51 -27.83
C ILE A 40 -13.80 -1.26 -28.23
N ALA A 41 -13.30 -2.14 -27.36
CA ALA A 41 -12.30 -3.12 -27.70
C ALA A 41 -12.95 -4.23 -28.52
N CYS A 42 -12.48 -4.45 -29.75
CA CYS A 42 -13.01 -5.51 -30.60
C CYS A 42 -12.80 -6.88 -29.92
N PRO A 43 -13.82 -7.76 -29.82
CA PRO A 43 -13.67 -9.06 -29.16
C PRO A 43 -12.67 -9.98 -29.88
N ASP A 44 -12.51 -9.83 -31.20
CA ASP A 44 -11.63 -10.69 -32.01
C ASP A 44 -10.15 -10.27 -31.94
N CYS A 45 -9.85 -8.97 -32.05
CA CYS A 45 -8.46 -8.48 -32.10
C CYS A 45 -8.03 -7.64 -30.90
N ARG A 46 -8.91 -7.45 -29.90
CA ARG A 46 -8.71 -6.63 -28.68
C ARG A 46 -8.20 -5.20 -28.90
N THR A 47 -8.28 -4.70 -30.13
CA THR A 47 -7.86 -3.34 -30.45
C THR A 47 -9.01 -2.38 -30.17
N TRP A 48 -8.70 -1.24 -29.56
CA TRP A 48 -9.68 -0.18 -29.30
C TRP A 48 -10.11 0.50 -30.59
N ARG A 49 -11.40 0.40 -30.90
CA ARG A 49 -12.00 0.97 -32.11
C ARG A 49 -13.17 1.88 -31.75
N ARG A 50 -13.48 2.81 -32.65
CA ARG A 50 -14.64 3.71 -32.47
C ARG A 50 -15.93 2.99 -32.86
N ILE A 51 -16.98 3.26 -32.09
CA ILE A 51 -18.34 2.91 -32.46
C ILE A 51 -18.87 4.03 -33.35
N MET A 52 -19.32 3.68 -34.55
CA MET A 52 -19.82 4.60 -35.55
C MET A 52 -21.35 4.55 -35.59
N GLY A 53 -21.98 5.69 -35.87
CA GLY A 53 -23.43 5.80 -36.07
C GLY A 53 -24.15 6.45 -34.89
N ASP A 54 -25.34 6.97 -35.19
CA ASP A 54 -26.23 7.60 -34.21
C ASP A 54 -27.39 6.65 -33.83
N THR A 55 -28.00 6.01 -34.84
CA THR A 55 -29.13 5.07 -34.68
C THR A 55 -28.70 3.61 -34.66
N VAL A 56 -27.85 3.20 -35.60
CA VAL A 56 -27.26 1.86 -35.66
C VAL A 56 -25.78 1.98 -35.36
N LEU A 57 -25.40 1.51 -34.18
CA LEU A 57 -24.03 1.54 -33.70
C LEU A 57 -23.25 0.36 -34.28
N LYS A 58 -22.10 0.62 -34.89
CA LYS A 58 -21.24 -0.42 -35.48
C LYS A 58 -19.77 -0.21 -35.13
N ILE A 59 -19.02 -1.29 -34.97
CA ILE A 59 -17.57 -1.22 -34.83
C ILE A 59 -16.98 -0.74 -36.16
N ARG A 60 -16.18 0.33 -36.12
CA ARG A 60 -15.49 0.85 -37.31
C ARG A 60 -14.64 -0.23 -37.98
N GLU A 61 -14.64 -0.23 -39.31
CA GLU A 61 -13.73 -1.06 -40.11
C GLU A 61 -12.28 -0.96 -39.64
N HIS A 62 -11.68 -2.12 -39.43
CA HIS A 62 -10.30 -2.25 -38.95
C HIS A 62 -9.68 -3.61 -39.33
N CYS A 63 -8.37 -3.69 -39.14
CA CYS A 63 -7.58 -4.87 -39.43
C CYS A 63 -7.18 -5.59 -38.13
N ILE A 64 -6.82 -6.88 -38.24
CA ILE A 64 -6.44 -7.71 -37.09
C ILE A 64 -5.17 -7.18 -36.43
N SER A 65 -4.20 -6.69 -37.21
CA SER A 65 -3.01 -6.02 -36.73
C SER A 65 -2.81 -4.67 -37.42
N ASP A 66 -2.40 -3.68 -36.65
CA ASP A 66 -1.92 -2.38 -37.18
C ASP A 66 -0.44 -2.49 -37.62
N LYS A 67 0.24 -3.61 -37.31
CA LYS A 67 1.60 -3.93 -37.73
C LYS A 67 1.56 -5.03 -38.80
N VAL A 68 1.93 -4.67 -40.02
CA VAL A 68 2.15 -5.62 -41.12
C VAL A 68 3.52 -5.31 -41.72
N ALA A 69 4.26 -6.34 -42.14
CA ALA A 69 5.53 -6.17 -42.83
C ALA A 69 5.34 -5.35 -44.11
N GLU A 70 6.37 -4.57 -44.48
CA GLU A 70 6.33 -3.67 -45.62
C GLU A 70 5.93 -4.44 -46.90
N GLY A 71 4.77 -4.09 -47.50
CA GLY A 71 4.21 -4.76 -48.68
C GLY A 71 3.11 -5.81 -48.42
N GLY A 72 2.80 -6.15 -47.16
CA GLY A 72 1.69 -7.06 -46.83
C GLY A 72 0.32 -6.37 -46.85
N LYS A 73 -0.72 -7.08 -47.34
CA LYS A 73 -2.11 -6.60 -47.22
C LYS A 73 -2.59 -6.80 -45.80
N HIS A 74 -3.20 -5.77 -45.20
CA HIS A 74 -3.85 -5.92 -43.91
C HIS A 74 -5.08 -6.81 -44.03
N GLU A 75 -5.11 -7.91 -43.27
CA GLU A 75 -6.30 -8.76 -43.18
C GLU A 75 -7.39 -8.04 -42.37
N ARG A 76 -8.59 -7.95 -42.96
CA ARG A 76 -9.74 -7.30 -42.33
C ARG A 76 -10.17 -8.13 -41.12
N CYS A 77 -10.39 -7.45 -39.99
CA CYS A 77 -10.83 -8.13 -38.78
C CYS A 77 -12.26 -8.66 -38.93
N PRO A 78 -12.55 -9.91 -38.51
CA PRO A 78 -13.89 -10.48 -38.51
C PRO A 78 -14.90 -9.72 -37.62
N GLY A 79 -14.45 -8.84 -36.73
CA GLY A 79 -15.30 -7.96 -35.90
C GLY A 79 -15.64 -6.62 -36.56
N THR A 80 -15.14 -6.37 -37.77
CA THR A 80 -15.48 -5.17 -38.56
C THR A 80 -16.99 -5.11 -38.82
N ASP A 81 -17.59 -3.92 -38.74
CA ASP A 81 -19.01 -3.68 -39.03
C ASP A 81 -19.99 -4.55 -38.22
N GLN A 82 -19.55 -5.06 -37.06
CA GLN A 82 -20.42 -5.73 -36.10
C GLN A 82 -21.30 -4.69 -35.41
N VAL A 83 -22.60 -4.97 -35.32
CA VAL A 83 -23.59 -4.10 -34.66
C VAL A 83 -23.39 -4.17 -33.15
N VAL A 84 -23.48 -3.03 -32.48
CA VAL A 84 -23.37 -2.90 -31.02
C VAL A 84 -24.70 -2.42 -30.47
N ILE A 85 -25.20 -3.08 -29.42
CA ILE A 85 -26.41 -2.67 -28.69
C ILE A 85 -25.99 -2.18 -27.30
N ILE A 86 -26.35 -0.94 -26.99
CA ILE A 86 -26.21 -0.39 -25.64
C ILE A 86 -27.42 -0.84 -24.82
N ASP A 87 -27.31 -1.99 -24.18
CA ASP A 87 -28.35 -2.60 -23.34
C ASP A 87 -28.07 -2.42 -21.84
N ILE A 88 -27.27 -1.40 -21.50
CA ILE A 88 -26.90 -1.05 -20.14
C ILE A 88 -27.41 0.35 -19.80
N ASP A 89 -27.66 0.58 -18.51
CA ASP A 89 -27.87 1.93 -18.00
C ASP A 89 -26.54 2.71 -18.02
N VAL A 90 -26.42 3.61 -19.00
CA VAL A 90 -25.23 4.44 -19.23
C VAL A 90 -24.90 5.32 -18.01
N GLN A 91 -25.92 5.82 -17.29
CA GLN A 91 -25.70 6.67 -16.11
C GLN A 91 -25.15 5.83 -14.95
N ARG A 92 -25.73 4.65 -14.71
CA ARG A 92 -25.24 3.71 -13.69
C ARG A 92 -23.84 3.20 -14.01
N TRP A 93 -23.55 2.88 -15.28
CA TRP A 93 -22.21 2.51 -15.72
C TRP A 93 -21.21 3.66 -15.52
N HIS A 94 -21.58 4.90 -15.87
CA HIS A 94 -20.75 6.09 -15.68
C HIS A 94 -20.42 6.34 -14.21
N ALA A 95 -21.41 6.23 -13.32
CA ALA A 95 -21.20 6.32 -11.88
C ALA A 95 -20.23 5.25 -11.36
N ARG A 96 -20.35 4.00 -11.83
CA ARG A 96 -19.45 2.90 -11.49
C ARG A 96 -18.02 3.17 -11.96
N GLN A 97 -17.84 3.63 -13.20
CA GLN A 97 -16.52 3.98 -13.74
C GLN A 97 -15.89 5.16 -12.99
N ASN A 98 -16.67 6.19 -12.65
CA ASN A 98 -16.16 7.31 -11.83
C ASN A 98 -15.74 6.86 -10.43
N ARG A 99 -16.48 5.93 -9.83
CA ARG A 99 -16.09 5.34 -8.54
C ARG A 99 -14.76 4.59 -8.67
N LEU A 100 -14.60 3.75 -9.68
CA LEU A 100 -13.34 3.06 -9.97
C LEU A 100 -12.20 4.05 -10.19
N LEU A 101 -12.43 5.18 -10.85
CA LEU A 101 -11.42 6.24 -11.05
C LEU A 101 -11.12 7.05 -9.78
N ARG A 102 -12.06 7.22 -8.85
CA ARG A 102 -11.83 7.87 -7.54
C ARG A 102 -11.11 6.95 -6.57
N ASP A 103 -11.49 5.67 -6.56
CA ASP A 103 -10.89 4.63 -5.73
C ASP A 103 -9.52 4.21 -6.31
N ALA A 104 -9.32 4.33 -7.63
CA ALA A 104 -8.00 4.28 -8.23
C ALA A 104 -7.20 5.51 -7.77
N MET A 105 -6.14 5.26 -7.00
CA MET A 105 -5.26 6.32 -6.51
C MET A 105 -4.84 7.21 -7.71
N PRO A 106 -5.19 8.51 -7.69
CA PRO A 106 -4.88 9.45 -8.77
C PRO A 106 -3.43 9.32 -9.18
N GLN A 107 -3.12 9.46 -10.47
CA GLN A 107 -1.74 9.35 -10.95
C GLN A 107 -0.80 10.35 -10.25
N GLU A 108 -1.36 11.47 -9.78
CA GLU A 108 -0.72 12.50 -8.95
C GLU A 108 -0.43 12.02 -7.51
N ASN A 109 -1.29 11.13 -6.97
CA ASN A 109 -1.15 10.50 -5.65
C ASN A 109 -0.32 9.21 -5.71
N ARG A 110 -0.08 8.66 -6.91
CA ARG A 110 1.00 7.70 -7.10
C ARG A 110 2.30 8.46 -6.85
N ARG A 111 3.09 8.02 -5.87
CA ARG A 111 4.44 8.53 -5.69
C ARG A 111 5.11 8.50 -7.06
N ALA A 112 5.50 9.66 -7.57
CA ALA A 112 6.27 9.74 -8.79
C ALA A 112 7.43 8.75 -8.66
N ALA A 113 7.78 8.06 -9.74
CA ALA A 113 9.01 7.26 -9.81
C ALA A 113 10.25 8.18 -9.83
N GLN A 114 10.25 9.28 -9.07
CA GLN A 114 11.48 9.90 -8.64
C GLN A 114 12.15 8.92 -7.69
N GLN A 115 13.21 8.28 -8.19
CA GLN A 115 14.23 7.73 -7.32
C GLN A 115 14.80 8.88 -6.50
N PHE A 116 14.24 9.11 -5.32
CA PHE A 116 14.94 9.81 -4.26
C PHE A 116 16.13 8.92 -3.91
N TYR A 117 17.27 9.17 -4.56
CA TYR A 117 18.52 8.61 -4.09
C TYR A 117 18.66 9.06 -2.64
N LYS A 118 18.85 8.09 -1.74
CA LYS A 118 19.32 8.43 -0.41
C LYS A 118 20.57 9.29 -0.62
N PRO A 119 20.64 10.50 -0.05
CA PRO A 119 21.83 11.31 -0.17
C PRO A 119 23.01 10.41 0.17
N ILE A 120 23.98 10.34 -0.75
CA ILE A 120 25.17 9.53 -0.56
C ILE A 120 25.74 9.99 0.78
N PRO A 121 25.82 9.12 1.80
CA PRO A 121 26.32 9.53 3.09
C PRO A 121 27.69 10.13 2.86
N GLY A 122 27.96 11.28 3.49
CA GLY A 122 29.27 11.91 3.39
C GLY A 122 30.36 10.89 3.68
N PRO A 123 31.53 11.01 3.03
CA PRO A 123 32.63 10.06 3.24
C PRO A 123 32.87 9.91 4.74
N ALA A 124 32.90 8.66 5.21
CA ALA A 124 33.16 8.38 6.62
C ALA A 124 34.44 9.11 7.04
N ALA A 125 34.44 9.67 8.25
CA ALA A 125 35.63 10.32 8.76
C ALA A 125 36.80 9.32 8.67
N PRO A 126 37.95 9.72 8.10
CA PRO A 126 39.08 8.81 7.97
C PRO A 126 39.45 8.30 9.35
N VAL A 127 39.78 7.00 9.45
CA VAL A 127 40.05 6.30 10.73
C VAL A 127 41.08 7.06 11.58
N SER A 128 42.01 7.77 10.93
CA SER A 128 43.01 8.65 11.57
C SER A 128 42.44 9.84 12.35
N ARG A 129 41.18 10.24 12.11
CA ARG A 129 40.47 11.32 12.83
C ARG A 129 39.52 10.81 13.91
N ILE A 130 39.29 9.50 13.98
CA ILE A 130 38.59 8.88 15.11
C ILE A 130 39.57 8.92 16.28
N LYS A 131 39.48 9.97 17.09
CA LYS A 131 40.22 10.02 18.35
C LYS A 131 39.77 8.81 19.15
N ALA A 132 40.72 7.93 19.49
CA ALA A 132 40.47 6.85 20.43
C ALA A 132 39.76 7.43 21.64
N GLU A 133 38.59 6.89 21.98
CA GLU A 133 37.79 7.41 23.06
C GLU A 133 38.62 7.36 24.35
N ILE A 134 38.80 8.53 24.96
CA ILE A 134 39.45 8.60 26.28
C ILE A 134 38.49 7.92 27.26
N THR A 135 38.84 6.72 27.69
CA THR A 135 38.14 5.98 28.74
C THR A 135 38.44 6.60 30.10
N LEU A 136 37.57 6.39 31.09
CA LEU A 136 37.85 6.83 32.46
C LEU A 136 39.20 6.30 32.96
N GLU A 137 39.50 5.04 32.68
CA GLU A 137 40.74 4.39 33.12
C GLU A 137 41.97 5.05 32.51
N THR A 138 41.96 5.31 31.20
CA THR A 138 43.08 5.99 30.55
C THR A 138 43.25 7.42 31.07
N ALA A 139 42.16 8.18 31.23
CA ALA A 139 42.23 9.53 31.82
C ALA A 139 42.80 9.51 33.26
N ARG A 140 42.38 8.53 34.08
CA ARG A 140 42.88 8.34 35.45
C ARG A 140 44.36 8.00 35.45
N GLN A 141 44.78 7.05 34.62
CA GLN A 141 46.18 6.63 34.53
C GLN A 141 47.07 7.78 34.07
N SER A 142 46.67 8.54 33.05
CA SER A 142 47.43 9.71 32.59
C SER A 142 47.57 10.78 33.68
N TYR A 143 46.49 11.08 34.41
CA TYR A 143 46.54 12.04 35.52
C TYR A 143 47.45 11.57 36.66
N LEU A 144 47.34 10.30 37.07
CA LEU A 144 48.18 9.74 38.14
C LEU A 144 49.66 9.64 37.73
N ALA A 145 49.95 9.25 36.49
CA ALA A 145 51.30 9.18 35.96
C ALA A 145 51.96 10.57 35.99
N HIS A 146 51.25 11.60 35.52
CA HIS A 146 51.74 12.97 35.59
C HIS A 146 51.97 13.43 37.04
N ARG A 147 51.03 13.16 37.95
CA ARG A 147 51.17 13.55 39.36
C ARG A 147 52.37 12.88 40.04
N ARG A 148 52.78 11.68 39.62
CA ARG A 148 53.99 11.00 40.12
C ARG A 148 55.28 11.58 39.52
N GLY A 149 55.25 12.01 38.25
CA GLY A 149 56.42 12.50 37.53
C GLY A 149 56.70 14.00 37.65
N CYS A 150 55.71 14.81 38.05
CA CYS A 150 55.84 16.26 38.11
C CYS A 150 56.13 16.75 39.54
N THR A 151 57.30 17.36 39.75
CA THR A 151 57.75 17.86 41.05
C THR A 151 56.84 18.95 41.64
N LEU A 152 56.21 19.78 40.80
CA LEU A 152 55.24 20.80 41.22
C LEU A 152 53.96 20.15 41.78
N CYS A 153 53.39 19.20 41.02
CA CYS A 153 52.17 18.47 41.39
C CYS A 153 52.35 17.57 42.62
N VAL A 154 53.55 17.05 42.86
CA VAL A 154 53.88 16.28 44.08
C VAL A 154 53.84 17.18 45.32
N LYS A 155 54.34 18.41 45.22
CA LYS A 155 54.36 19.40 46.32
C LYS A 155 52.99 20.07 46.57
N GLY A 156 51.94 19.61 45.89
CA GLY A 156 50.57 20.14 46.04
C GLY A 156 50.25 21.36 45.17
N GLN A 157 51.16 21.82 44.30
CA GLN A 157 50.86 22.87 43.33
C GLN A 157 50.47 22.28 41.97
N HIS A 158 49.37 22.75 41.38
CA HIS A 158 48.94 22.27 40.06
C HIS A 158 49.69 23.01 38.95
N CYS A 159 50.49 22.29 38.16
CA CYS A 159 50.98 22.84 36.89
C CYS A 159 49.85 22.85 35.84
N THR A 160 50.05 23.61 34.76
CA THR A 160 49.07 23.76 33.67
C THR A 160 48.64 22.42 33.07
N ASP A 161 49.60 21.52 32.84
CA ASP A 161 49.36 20.20 32.25
C ASP A 161 48.62 19.28 33.23
N GLY A 162 48.97 19.32 34.51
CA GLY A 162 48.28 18.61 35.58
C GLY A 162 46.82 19.07 35.72
N GLY A 163 46.57 20.38 35.60
CA GLY A 163 45.22 20.94 35.58
C GLY A 163 44.40 20.49 34.37
N LEU A 164 45.00 20.44 33.18
CA LEU A 164 44.37 19.91 31.96
C LEU A 164 44.01 18.42 32.11
N LEU A 165 44.91 17.60 32.65
CA LEU A 165 44.66 16.18 32.89
C LEU A 165 43.59 15.95 33.96
N ALA A 166 43.59 16.74 35.04
CA ALA A 166 42.56 16.69 36.07
C ALA A 166 41.17 17.01 35.50
N ARG A 167 41.05 18.07 34.69
CA ARG A 167 39.80 18.43 34.00
C ARG A 167 39.32 17.30 33.09
N ARG A 168 40.22 16.69 32.31
CA ARG A 168 39.89 15.54 31.46
C ARG A 168 39.39 14.34 32.26
N TYR A 169 40.03 14.04 33.39
CA TYR A 169 39.59 12.96 34.28
C TYR A 169 38.20 13.21 34.87
N VAL A 170 37.93 14.43 35.36
CA VAL A 170 36.61 14.80 35.90
C VAL A 170 35.53 14.74 34.82
N LEU A 171 35.81 15.23 33.61
CA LEU A 171 34.88 15.10 32.48
C LEU A 171 34.58 13.64 32.13
N ALA A 172 35.61 12.79 32.09
CA ALA A 172 35.42 11.36 31.84
C ALA A 172 34.55 10.72 32.95
N LEU A 173 34.81 11.06 34.22
CA LEU A 173 34.07 10.54 35.37
C LEU A 173 32.58 10.92 35.32
N ASN A 174 32.27 12.15 34.90
CA ASN A 174 30.89 12.61 34.72
C ASN A 174 30.17 11.95 33.53
N GLN A 175 30.91 11.53 32.50
CA GLN A 175 30.36 10.91 31.28
C GLN A 175 30.18 9.39 31.41
N GLU A 176 30.86 8.73 32.35
CA GLU A 176 30.80 7.28 32.56
C GLU A 176 29.39 6.71 32.80
N PRO A 177 28.51 7.33 33.61
CA PRO A 177 27.15 6.82 33.79
C PRO A 177 26.39 6.77 32.46
N ALA A 178 26.44 7.85 31.68
CA ALA A 178 25.78 7.94 30.38
C ALA A 178 26.35 6.93 29.38
N ARG A 179 27.68 6.70 29.38
CA ARG A 179 28.32 5.67 28.55
C ARG A 179 27.84 4.26 28.93
N ARG A 180 27.77 3.95 30.22
CA ARG A 180 27.27 2.65 30.70
C ARG A 180 25.81 2.42 30.33
N GLU A 181 24.98 3.45 30.39
CA GLU A 181 23.59 3.39 29.94
C GLU A 181 23.48 3.17 28.43
N ALA A 182 24.27 3.89 27.64
CA ALA A 182 24.31 3.73 26.18
C ALA A 182 24.73 2.31 25.77
N LEU A 183 25.74 1.74 26.42
CA LEU A 183 26.17 0.34 26.19
C LEU A 183 25.07 -0.66 26.53
N LYS A 184 24.41 -0.50 27.68
CA LYS A 184 23.26 -1.35 28.07
C LYS A 184 22.11 -1.24 27.07
N GLU A 185 21.86 -0.04 26.54
CA GLU A 185 20.79 0.16 25.56
C GLU A 185 21.14 -0.45 24.20
N GLN A 186 22.39 -0.32 23.75
CA GLN A 186 22.89 -1.02 22.56
C GLN A 186 22.74 -2.54 22.72
N GLU A 187 23.18 -3.10 23.84
CA GLU A 187 23.04 -4.55 24.11
C GLU A 187 21.55 -4.98 24.10
N ARG A 188 20.66 -4.18 24.69
CA ARG A 188 19.20 -4.45 24.63
C ARG A 188 18.67 -4.40 23.20
N GLN A 189 19.13 -3.44 22.39
CA GLN A 189 18.73 -3.31 21.00
C GLN A 189 19.22 -4.50 20.18
N GLU A 190 20.47 -4.92 20.35
CA GLU A 190 21.04 -6.12 19.72
C GLU A 190 20.30 -7.39 20.13
N ARG A 191 19.98 -7.56 21.41
CA ARG A 191 19.15 -8.67 21.88
C ARG A 191 17.76 -8.64 21.23
N ARG A 192 17.15 -7.47 21.06
CA ARG A 192 15.84 -7.31 20.40
C ARG A 192 15.94 -7.64 18.90
N THR A 193 16.97 -7.18 18.20
CA THR A 193 17.16 -7.48 16.77
C THR A 193 17.43 -8.96 16.56
N MET A 194 18.29 -9.57 17.37
CA MET A 194 18.56 -11.00 17.34
C MET A 194 17.29 -11.82 17.59
N ARG A 195 16.48 -11.47 18.59
CA ARG A 195 15.18 -12.11 18.84
C ARG A 195 14.22 -11.96 17.65
N LYS A 196 14.15 -10.78 17.03
CA LYS A 196 13.30 -10.58 15.85
C LYS A 196 13.76 -11.43 14.66
N GLN A 197 15.06 -11.54 14.45
CA GLN A 197 15.63 -12.37 13.38
C GLN A 197 15.34 -13.86 13.60
N THR A 198 15.44 -14.34 14.85
CA THR A 198 15.20 -15.76 15.17
C THR A 198 13.73 -16.11 15.39
N ALA A 199 12.85 -15.13 15.67
CA ALA A 199 11.44 -15.36 15.98
C ALA A 199 10.69 -16.18 14.93
N THR A 200 10.94 -15.93 13.64
CA THR A 200 10.30 -16.67 12.55
C THR A 200 10.71 -18.13 12.53
N ALA A 201 12.00 -18.41 12.75
CA ALA A 201 12.52 -19.77 12.80
C ALA A 201 12.03 -20.52 14.05
N VAL A 202 12.05 -19.86 15.22
CA VAL A 202 11.52 -20.41 16.47
C VAL A 202 10.03 -20.72 16.33
N ARG A 203 9.25 -19.80 15.74
CA ARG A 203 7.84 -20.01 15.47
C ARG A 203 7.64 -21.19 14.52
N ARG A 204 8.32 -21.25 13.38
CA ARG A 204 8.24 -22.42 12.47
C ARG A 204 8.55 -23.73 13.19
N ALA A 205 9.59 -23.77 14.01
CA ALA A 205 9.93 -24.96 14.79
C ALA A 205 8.85 -25.33 15.83
N GLN A 206 8.23 -24.35 16.49
CA GLN A 206 7.09 -24.59 17.39
C GLN A 206 5.88 -25.15 16.63
N TRP A 207 5.53 -24.56 15.48
CA TRP A 207 4.44 -25.04 14.64
C TRP A 207 4.74 -26.42 14.04
N ALA A 208 5.99 -26.77 13.76
CA ALA A 208 6.37 -28.11 13.32
C ALA A 208 6.25 -29.17 14.42
N LYS A 209 6.34 -28.80 15.71
CA LYS A 209 6.11 -29.73 16.83
C LYS A 209 4.63 -30.04 17.05
N HIS A 210 3.75 -29.10 16.71
CA HIS A 210 2.31 -29.19 16.93
C HIS A 210 1.50 -29.37 15.63
N GLY A 211 2.14 -29.22 14.49
CA GLY A 211 1.61 -29.48 13.16
C GLY A 211 1.98 -30.88 12.72
N GLY A 212 1.10 -31.48 11.93
CA GLY A 212 1.22 -32.82 11.44
C GLY A 212 -0.03 -33.20 10.67
N GLU A 213 0.05 -34.32 9.97
CA GLU A 213 -1.03 -34.83 9.13
C GLU A 213 -2.34 -34.95 9.93
N GLU A 214 -2.30 -35.30 11.21
CA GLU A 214 -3.49 -35.39 12.07
C GLU A 214 -4.19 -34.03 12.30
N VAL A 215 -3.44 -32.95 12.50
CA VAL A 215 -4.02 -31.60 12.70
C VAL A 215 -4.54 -31.03 11.39
N GLU A 216 -3.82 -31.24 10.29
CA GLU A 216 -4.31 -30.88 8.95
C GLU A 216 -5.55 -31.70 8.58
N THR A 217 -5.57 -32.99 8.90
CA THR A 217 -6.73 -33.88 8.68
C THR A 217 -7.92 -33.44 9.55
N ALA A 218 -7.70 -33.03 10.81
CA ALA A 218 -8.76 -32.51 11.67
C ALA A 218 -9.34 -31.18 11.16
N ASN A 219 -8.49 -30.26 10.69
CA ASN A 219 -8.93 -29.01 10.06
C ASN A 219 -9.68 -29.25 8.75
N ASN A 220 -9.19 -30.17 7.91
CA ASN A 220 -9.83 -30.52 6.65
C ASN A 220 -11.16 -31.27 6.86
N ARG A 221 -11.27 -32.09 7.92
CA ARG A 221 -12.57 -32.67 8.35
C ARG A 221 -13.57 -31.62 8.78
N CYS A 222 -13.14 -30.47 9.31
CA CYS A 222 -14.04 -29.35 9.60
C CYS A 222 -14.57 -28.64 8.32
N ALA A 223 -13.93 -28.84 7.16
CA ALA A 223 -14.37 -28.25 5.90
C ALA A 223 -15.56 -29.00 5.29
N GLU A 224 -15.67 -30.32 5.50
CA GLU A 224 -16.83 -31.11 5.12
C GLU A 224 -17.94 -30.95 6.16
N ARG A 225 -18.65 -29.82 6.12
CA ARG A 225 -19.95 -29.73 6.79
C ARG A 225 -20.89 -30.73 6.13
N ILE A 226 -21.30 -31.74 6.89
CA ILE A 226 -22.39 -32.64 6.53
C ILE A 226 -23.58 -31.79 6.06
N ALA A 227 -24.13 -32.06 4.89
CA ALA A 227 -25.30 -31.34 4.39
C ALA A 227 -26.44 -31.46 5.42
N GLY A 228 -26.82 -30.34 6.02
CA GLY A 228 -27.83 -30.28 7.09
C GLY A 228 -27.27 -30.13 8.51
N SER A 229 -25.95 -30.17 8.72
CA SER A 229 -25.37 -29.88 10.04
C SER A 229 -25.47 -28.38 10.34
N LEU A 230 -26.17 -28.05 11.43
CA LEU A 230 -26.20 -26.71 11.98
C LEU A 230 -24.87 -26.47 12.69
N SER A 231 -24.17 -25.40 12.32
CA SER A 231 -22.92 -25.02 12.98
C SER A 231 -23.16 -24.79 14.47
N GLU A 232 -22.30 -25.34 15.32
CA GLU A 232 -22.23 -25.03 16.76
C GLU A 232 -21.95 -23.54 17.04
N PHE A 233 -21.50 -22.79 16.03
CA PHE A 233 -21.36 -21.33 16.07
C PHE A 233 -22.62 -20.58 15.61
N ARG A 234 -23.71 -21.29 15.29
CA ARG A 234 -25.03 -20.67 15.19
C ARG A 234 -25.43 -20.35 16.64
N GLY A 235 -25.09 -19.15 17.07
CA GLY A 235 -25.56 -18.61 18.35
C GLY A 235 -27.08 -18.75 18.46
N PRO A 236 -27.63 -18.71 19.68
CA PRO A 236 -29.07 -18.83 19.88
C PRO A 236 -29.82 -17.89 18.94
N GLU A 237 -30.96 -18.32 18.40
CA GLU A 237 -31.82 -17.45 17.59
C GLU A 237 -32.17 -16.21 18.42
N LEU A 238 -31.49 -15.11 18.13
CA LEU A 238 -31.74 -13.85 18.77
C LEU A 238 -33.02 -13.27 18.16
N PRO A 239 -33.98 -12.81 18.99
CA PRO A 239 -35.16 -12.11 18.49
C PRO A 239 -34.73 -10.94 17.60
N LEU A 240 -35.14 -10.97 16.33
CA LEU A 240 -34.86 -9.90 15.37
C LEU A 240 -35.71 -8.65 15.64
N ALA A 241 -36.80 -8.82 16.39
CA ALA A 241 -37.66 -7.75 16.84
C ALA A 241 -37.36 -7.38 18.31
N PRO A 242 -37.42 -6.09 18.67
CA PRO A 242 -37.36 -5.68 20.07
C PRO A 242 -38.55 -6.28 20.84
N GLN A 243 -38.31 -6.69 22.09
CA GLN A 243 -39.39 -7.18 22.97
C GLN A 243 -40.41 -6.07 23.31
N ASP A 244 -39.95 -4.82 23.35
CA ASP A 244 -40.77 -3.62 23.53
C ASP A 244 -40.52 -2.67 22.36
N PRO A 245 -41.37 -2.68 21.32
CA PRO A 245 -41.21 -1.82 20.16
C PRO A 245 -41.37 -0.34 20.52
N GLU A 246 -42.26 0.02 21.44
CA GLU A 246 -42.48 1.41 21.83
C GLU A 246 -41.29 1.98 22.62
N GLY A 247 -40.74 1.20 23.54
CA GLY A 247 -39.51 1.56 24.25
C GLY A 247 -38.30 1.67 23.32
N HIS A 248 -38.19 0.76 22.36
CA HIS A 248 -37.15 0.81 21.32
C HIS A 248 -37.25 2.09 20.49
N ASP A 249 -38.45 2.45 20.03
CA ASP A 249 -38.66 3.60 19.15
C ASP A 249 -38.41 4.93 19.86
N ARG A 250 -38.82 5.06 21.13
CA ARG A 250 -38.48 6.24 21.95
C ARG A 250 -36.97 6.40 22.07
N ARG A 251 -36.25 5.30 22.35
CA ARG A 251 -34.78 5.33 22.48
C ARG A 251 -34.09 5.68 21.17
N GLN A 252 -34.56 5.15 20.03
CA GLN A 252 -34.03 5.53 18.71
C GLN A 252 -34.27 7.01 18.41
N ALA A 253 -35.43 7.55 18.78
CA ALA A 253 -35.74 8.97 18.61
C ALA A 253 -34.86 9.87 19.50
N GLU A 254 -34.56 9.46 20.74
CA GLU A 254 -33.63 10.17 21.62
C GLU A 254 -32.19 10.16 21.09
N LEU A 255 -31.69 9.00 20.66
CA LEU A 255 -30.37 8.88 20.04
C LEU A 255 -30.25 9.73 18.77
N GLY A 256 -31.32 9.78 17.95
CA GLY A 256 -31.36 10.65 16.77
C GLY A 256 -31.18 12.13 17.11
N LYS A 257 -31.77 12.60 18.22
CA LYS A 257 -31.60 13.98 18.73
C LYS A 257 -30.18 14.23 19.22
N GLU A 258 -29.60 13.28 19.96
CA GLU A 258 -28.21 13.38 20.45
C GLU A 258 -27.20 13.44 19.29
N TYR A 259 -27.36 12.59 18.27
CA TYR A 259 -26.49 12.62 17.09
C TYR A 259 -26.63 13.93 16.31
N ALA A 260 -27.86 14.43 16.11
CA ALA A 260 -28.09 15.72 15.44
C ALA A 260 -27.41 16.87 16.20
N ALA A 261 -27.55 16.91 17.53
CA ALA A 261 -26.90 17.91 18.39
C ALA A 261 -25.36 17.81 18.32
N ARG A 262 -24.81 16.60 18.30
CA ARG A 262 -23.35 16.38 18.20
C ARG A 262 -22.79 16.77 16.83
N THR A 263 -23.52 16.48 15.74
CA THR A 263 -23.15 16.92 14.39
C THR A 263 -23.18 18.45 14.27
N SER A 264 -24.17 19.13 14.85
CA SER A 264 -24.20 20.60 14.88
C SER A 264 -23.07 21.20 15.72
N ALA A 265 -22.66 20.55 16.81
CA ALA A 265 -21.56 21.00 17.65
C ALA A 265 -20.16 20.77 17.03
N SER A 266 -20.02 19.81 16.11
CA SER A 266 -18.77 19.59 15.34
C SER A 266 -18.68 20.41 14.05
N ALA A 267 -19.72 21.18 13.70
CA ALA A 267 -19.77 22.02 12.50
C ALA A 267 -19.51 23.51 12.78
N VAL A 268 -19.17 23.86 14.03
CA VAL A 268 -18.70 25.19 14.48
C VAL A 268 -17.21 25.12 14.76
#